data_AF-A0A450TSW0-F1
#
_entry.id   AF-A0A450TSW0-F1
#
_cell.length_a   1.000
_cell.length_b   1.000
_cell.length_c   1.000
_cell.angle_alpha   90.00
_cell.angle_beta   90.00
_cell.angle_gamma   90.00
#
_symmetry.space_group_name_H-M   'P 1'
#
loop_
_entity.id
_entity.type
_entity.pdbx_description
1 polymer ?
#
loop_
_entity_poly.entity_id
_entity_poly.type
_entity_poly.pdbx_seq_one_letter_code
_entity_poly.pdbx_strand_id
1 'polypeptide(L)'
;MKNKLAIHELNRLSETEFVFRFEDLFNTALCIPVISGAAGMRPFSDALDCLNCILAQFDRTDFSDMLEIMRNYGIPGGGLSNAPTAFSKIEQRGAGLGQYQRSACDVSRLDGLFQAHRAKFSFNFVLSVKRRSNEQVMASLEKRIANDFETEFLANIMQIKRIAFVRLIEIIEFTDDERERCCFKYPDEYERYIQGKRKEFESEFGPQAQQGEED
;
A
#
# COMPACT_ATOMS: atom_id res chain seq x y z
N MET A 1 2.26 -16.67 16.94
CA MET A 1 3.03 -15.49 16.52
C MET A 1 4.06 -15.97 15.52
N LYS A 2 4.14 -15.41 14.30
CA LYS A 2 5.29 -15.70 13.43
C LYS A 2 6.52 -15.09 14.14
N ASN A 3 7.60 -15.86 14.28
CA ASN A 3 8.84 -15.33 14.84
C ASN A 3 9.36 -14.24 13.88
N LYS A 4 9.51 -13.01 14.40
CA LYS A 4 10.12 -11.93 13.63
C LYS A 4 11.58 -12.28 13.38
N LEU A 5 12.11 -11.87 12.23
CA LEU A 5 13.52 -12.07 11.91
C LEU A 5 14.33 -10.86 12.36
N ALA A 6 15.48 -11.12 12.97
CA ALA A 6 16.50 -10.12 13.10
C ALA A 6 17.15 -9.86 11.73
N ILE A 7 17.70 -8.66 11.52
CA ILE A 7 18.24 -8.26 10.22
C ILE A 7 19.38 -9.17 9.73
N HIS A 8 20.20 -9.68 10.67
CA HIS A 8 21.30 -10.59 10.37
C HIS A 8 20.82 -11.97 9.88
N GLU A 9 19.66 -12.43 10.33
CA GLU A 9 19.03 -13.66 9.84
C GLU A 9 18.48 -13.43 8.43
N LEU A 10 17.83 -12.28 8.22
CA LEU A 10 17.28 -11.88 6.93
C LEU A 10 18.35 -11.80 5.83
N ASN A 11 19.52 -11.25 6.17
CA ASN A 11 20.65 -11.13 5.26
C ASN A 11 21.25 -12.48 4.83
N ARG A 12 20.91 -13.58 5.52
CA ARG A 12 21.41 -14.93 5.22
C ARG A 12 20.42 -15.79 4.44
N LEU A 13 19.19 -15.34 4.24
CA LEU A 13 18.19 -16.06 3.47
C LEU A 13 18.65 -16.22 2.01
N SER A 14 18.34 -17.35 1.39
CA SER A 14 18.37 -17.44 -0.08
C SER A 14 17.40 -16.43 -0.70
N GLU A 15 17.57 -16.13 -1.98
CA GLU A 15 16.64 -15.24 -2.68
C GLU A 15 15.21 -15.79 -2.65
N THR A 16 15.02 -17.09 -2.89
CA THR A 16 13.70 -17.75 -2.83
C THR A 16 13.04 -17.61 -1.47
N GLU A 17 13.79 -17.83 -0.38
CA GLU A 17 13.27 -17.67 0.98
C GLU A 17 12.95 -16.20 1.30
N PHE A 18 13.75 -15.26 0.79
CA PHE A 18 13.49 -13.83 0.94
C PHE A 18 12.19 -13.43 0.25
N VAL A 19 12.02 -13.82 -1.02
CA VAL A 19 10.81 -13.54 -1.79
C VAL A 19 9.59 -14.15 -1.11
N PHE A 20 9.66 -15.43 -0.73
CA PHE A 20 8.57 -16.11 -0.02
C PHE A 20 8.21 -15.42 1.31
N ARG A 21 9.19 -14.87 2.03
CA ARG A 21 8.95 -14.18 3.30
C ARG A 21 8.21 -12.86 3.12
N PHE A 22 8.31 -12.21 1.96
CA PHE A 22 7.75 -10.89 1.67
C PHE A 22 6.75 -10.85 0.50
N GLU A 23 6.36 -11.97 -0.09
CA GLU A 23 5.43 -12.01 -1.23
C GLU A 23 4.08 -11.33 -0.93
N ASP A 24 3.63 -11.40 0.33
CA ASP A 24 2.40 -10.77 0.81
C ASP A 24 2.59 -9.30 1.23
N LEU A 25 3.80 -8.73 1.16
CA LEU A 25 4.12 -7.42 1.75
C LEU A 25 3.26 -6.31 1.17
N PHE A 26 3.09 -6.31 -0.16
CA PHE A 26 2.31 -5.31 -0.88
C PHE A 26 0.87 -5.72 -1.15
N ASN A 27 0.42 -6.89 -0.68
CA ASN A 27 -0.95 -7.40 -0.89
C ASN A 27 -1.30 -7.75 -2.36
N THR A 28 -0.30 -7.93 -3.23
CA THR A 28 -0.47 -8.40 -4.61
C THR A 28 0.82 -9.08 -5.09
N ALA A 29 0.67 -10.17 -5.84
CA ALA A 29 1.79 -10.87 -6.47
C ALA A 29 2.47 -10.04 -7.57
N LEU A 30 1.80 -9.01 -8.10
CA LEU A 30 2.38 -8.07 -9.06
C LEU A 30 3.61 -7.34 -8.51
N CYS A 31 3.79 -7.31 -7.18
CA CYS A 31 4.95 -6.70 -6.54
C CYS A 31 6.10 -7.69 -6.26
N ILE A 32 6.03 -8.94 -6.72
CA ILE A 32 7.15 -9.89 -6.57
C ILE A 32 8.46 -9.37 -7.21
N PRO A 33 8.45 -8.71 -8.39
CA PRO A 33 9.66 -8.11 -8.97
C PRO A 33 10.32 -7.06 -8.05
N VAL A 34 9.52 -6.26 -7.35
CA VAL A 34 10.00 -5.28 -6.35
C VAL A 34 10.74 -5.99 -5.21
N ILE A 35 10.18 -7.09 -4.71
CA ILE A 35 10.78 -7.88 -3.62
C ILE A 35 12.07 -8.57 -4.07
N SER A 36 12.10 -9.18 -5.26
CA SER A 36 13.32 -9.80 -5.82
C SER A 36 14.41 -8.75 -6.07
N GLY A 37 14.05 -7.60 -6.63
CA GLY A 37 14.98 -6.48 -6.81
C GLY A 37 15.59 -5.99 -5.49
N ALA A 38 14.80 -5.93 -4.42
CA ALA A 38 15.27 -5.57 -3.09
C ALA A 38 16.17 -6.66 -2.48
N ALA A 39 15.89 -7.94 -2.74
CA ALA A 39 16.72 -9.05 -2.29
C ALA A 39 18.17 -8.95 -2.80
N GLY A 40 18.36 -8.41 -4.01
CA GLY A 40 19.66 -8.14 -4.62
C GLY A 40 20.41 -6.94 -4.02
N MET A 41 19.78 -6.14 -3.16
CA MET A 41 20.40 -5.00 -2.47
C MET A 41 21.03 -5.36 -1.12
N ARG A 42 20.92 -6.63 -0.71
CA ARG A 42 21.51 -7.13 0.54
C ARG A 42 23.05 -7.14 0.49
N PRO A 43 23.74 -7.05 1.66
CA PRO A 43 23.17 -7.03 3.00
C PRO A 43 22.60 -5.68 3.40
N PHE A 44 21.48 -5.68 4.13
CA PHE A 44 20.94 -4.49 4.76
C PHE A 44 21.64 -4.22 6.08
N SER A 45 21.87 -2.94 6.38
CA SER A 45 22.50 -2.50 7.62
C SER A 45 21.57 -2.64 8.84
N ASP A 46 20.32 -2.23 8.70
CA ASP A 46 19.28 -2.32 9.72
C ASP A 46 17.88 -2.57 9.10
N ALA A 47 16.84 -2.65 9.93
CA ALA A 47 15.47 -2.89 9.45
C ALA A 47 14.91 -1.72 8.63
N LEU A 48 15.35 -0.49 8.90
CA LEU A 48 14.94 0.70 8.16
C LEU A 48 15.59 0.73 6.77
N ASP A 49 16.85 0.33 6.66
CA ASP A 49 17.56 0.18 5.40
C ASP A 49 16.89 -0.87 4.50
N CYS A 50 16.48 -2.00 5.08
CA CYS A 50 15.66 -3.00 4.38
C CYS A 50 14.35 -2.39 3.83
N LEU A 51 13.61 -1.65 4.65
CA LEU A 51 12.41 -0.93 4.21
C LEU A 51 12.73 0.03 3.07
N ASN A 52 13.75 0.87 3.22
CA ASN A 52 14.13 1.87 2.23
C ASN A 52 14.53 1.24 0.89
N CYS A 53 15.29 0.13 0.92
CA CYS A 53 15.63 -0.63 -0.29
C CYS A 53 14.37 -1.16 -1.00
N ILE A 54 13.44 -1.76 -0.25
CA ILE A 54 12.17 -2.25 -0.80
C ILE A 54 11.36 -1.11 -1.44
N LEU A 55 11.25 0.02 -0.75
CA LEU A 55 10.48 1.15 -1.25
C LEU A 55 11.15 1.85 -2.43
N ALA A 56 12.48 1.90 -2.47
CA ALA A 56 13.22 2.42 -3.61
C ALA A 56 13.02 1.56 -4.86
N GLN A 57 12.88 0.23 -4.71
CA GLN A 57 12.51 -0.65 -5.83
C GLN A 57 11.06 -0.44 -6.25
N PHE A 58 10.15 -0.22 -5.30
CA PHE A 58 8.76 0.09 -5.60
C PHE A 58 8.64 1.42 -6.37
N ASP A 59 9.45 2.42 -6.02
CA ASP A 59 9.48 3.72 -6.69
C ASP A 59 10.03 3.69 -8.12
N ARG A 60 10.66 2.58 -8.53
CA ARG A 60 11.12 2.36 -9.91
C ARG A 60 10.09 1.64 -10.78
N THR A 61 8.92 1.35 -10.24
CA THR A 61 7.84 0.70 -10.99
C THR A 61 7.23 1.73 -11.94
N ASP A 62 7.23 1.40 -13.23
CA ASP A 62 6.70 2.28 -14.27
C ASP A 62 5.19 2.53 -14.10
N PHE A 63 4.69 3.59 -14.74
CA PHE A 63 3.30 4.04 -14.60
C PHE A 63 2.26 2.96 -14.90
N SER A 64 2.45 2.23 -16.00
CA SER A 64 1.52 1.18 -16.45
C SER A 64 1.40 0.07 -15.43
N ASP A 65 2.54 -0.36 -14.89
CA ASP A 65 2.63 -1.45 -13.92
C ASP A 65 2.06 -1.00 -12.57
N MET A 66 2.30 0.26 -12.19
CA MET A 66 1.71 0.86 -11.00
C MET A 66 0.18 0.95 -11.12
N LEU A 67 -0.35 1.34 -12.28
CA LEU A 67 -1.79 1.29 -12.56
C LEU A 67 -2.33 -0.13 -12.49
N GLU A 68 -1.62 -1.11 -13.04
CA GLU A 68 -2.03 -2.51 -12.97
C GLU A 68 -2.07 -3.02 -11.52
N ILE A 69 -1.06 -2.67 -10.72
CA ILE A 69 -1.03 -2.94 -9.27
C ILE A 69 -2.27 -2.36 -8.59
N MET A 70 -2.60 -1.09 -8.84
CA MET A 70 -3.75 -0.45 -8.22
C MET A 70 -5.09 -1.02 -8.70
N ARG A 71 -5.22 -1.38 -9.99
CA ARG A 71 -6.44 -2.01 -10.55
C ARG A 71 -6.72 -3.39 -9.98
N ASN A 72 -5.68 -4.14 -9.65
CA ASN A 72 -5.78 -5.49 -9.08
C ASN A 72 -5.67 -5.49 -7.54
N TYR A 73 -5.51 -4.33 -6.91
CA TYR A 73 -5.41 -4.24 -5.46
C TYR A 73 -6.75 -4.57 -4.78
N GLY A 74 -6.73 -5.40 -3.73
CA GLY A 74 -7.95 -5.76 -3.00
C GLY A 74 -8.64 -4.55 -2.36
N ILE A 75 -9.97 -4.44 -2.54
CA ILE A 75 -10.77 -3.32 -2.02
C ILE A 75 -11.04 -3.49 -0.52
N PRO A 76 -10.79 -2.47 0.34
CA PRO A 76 -11.09 -2.53 1.76
C PRO A 76 -12.59 -2.75 2.02
N GLY A 77 -12.95 -3.75 2.82
CA GLY A 77 -14.36 -4.03 3.11
C GLY A 77 -15.13 -4.68 1.97
N GLY A 78 -14.47 -5.10 0.88
CA GLY A 78 -15.08 -5.93 -0.16
C GLY A 78 -15.39 -7.38 0.29
N GLY A 79 -15.19 -7.70 1.57
CA GLY A 79 -15.33 -9.05 2.12
C GLY A 79 -14.03 -9.87 2.06
N LEU A 80 -14.05 -11.06 2.67
CA LEU A 80 -12.85 -11.92 2.79
C LEU A 80 -12.33 -12.43 1.43
N SER A 81 -13.18 -12.47 0.39
CA SER A 81 -12.79 -12.78 -0.99
C SER A 81 -11.91 -11.69 -1.61
N ASN A 82 -12.06 -10.43 -1.18
CA ASN A 82 -11.24 -9.29 -1.59
C ASN A 82 -10.04 -9.05 -0.66
N ALA A 83 -9.78 -9.96 0.28
CA ALA A 83 -8.63 -9.97 1.16
C ALA A 83 -7.65 -11.09 0.72
N PRO A 84 -6.75 -10.82 -0.24
CA PRO A 84 -5.97 -11.85 -0.92
C PRO A 84 -4.96 -12.55 0.01
N THR A 85 -4.56 -11.88 1.10
CA THR A 85 -3.51 -12.35 2.01
C THR A 85 -4.03 -12.51 3.44
N ALA A 86 -3.32 -13.29 4.26
CA ALA A 86 -3.63 -13.42 5.69
C ALA A 86 -3.55 -12.06 6.42
N PHE A 87 -2.60 -11.20 6.03
CA PHE A 87 -2.49 -9.84 6.56
C PHE A 87 -3.74 -9.01 6.26
N SER A 88 -4.22 -9.00 5.02
CA SER A 88 -5.43 -8.24 4.64
C SER A 88 -6.66 -8.69 5.43
N LYS A 89 -6.81 -10.00 5.66
CA LYS A 89 -7.91 -10.54 6.48
C LYS A 89 -7.86 -10.03 7.93
N ILE A 90 -6.67 -9.95 8.53
CA ILE A 90 -6.49 -9.44 9.90
C ILE A 90 -6.73 -7.92 9.95
N GLU A 91 -6.15 -7.18 9.00
CA GLU A 91 -6.28 -5.72 8.91
C GLU A 91 -7.75 -5.31 8.77
N GLN A 92 -8.50 -5.95 7.87
CA GLN A 92 -9.91 -5.64 7.64
C GLN A 92 -10.80 -6.04 8.83
N ARG A 93 -10.53 -7.18 9.48
CA ARG A 93 -11.26 -7.59 10.70
C ARG A 93 -11.02 -6.61 11.84
N GLY A 94 -9.78 -6.17 12.05
CA GLY A 94 -9.44 -5.20 13.09
C GLY A 94 -10.06 -3.82 12.87
N ALA A 95 -10.41 -3.49 11.62
CA ALA A 95 -11.09 -2.26 11.24
C ALA A 95 -12.63 -2.35 11.27
N GLY A 96 -13.20 -3.52 11.60
CA GLY A 96 -14.65 -3.76 11.54
C GLY A 96 -15.21 -3.76 10.11
N LEU A 97 -14.37 -3.94 9.09
CA LEU A 97 -14.77 -3.86 7.67
C LEU A 97 -15.36 -5.17 7.13
N GLY A 98 -15.49 -6.21 7.96
CA GLY A 98 -16.18 -7.43 7.57
C GLY A 98 -17.60 -7.10 7.13
N GLN A 99 -18.04 -7.66 5.98
CA GLN A 99 -19.40 -7.42 5.45
C GLN A 99 -20.49 -7.76 6.48
N TYR A 100 -20.26 -8.75 7.33
CA TYR A 100 -21.16 -9.15 8.42
C TYR A 100 -21.13 -8.24 9.67
N GLN A 101 -20.21 -7.27 9.73
CA GLN A 101 -20.06 -6.35 10.87
C GLN A 101 -20.67 -4.96 10.60
N ARG A 102 -21.24 -4.74 9.40
CA ARG A 102 -21.80 -3.45 8.97
C ARG A 102 -23.31 -3.55 8.76
N SER A 103 -24.01 -2.43 8.92
CA SER A 103 -25.42 -2.35 8.54
C SER A 103 -25.57 -2.45 7.01
N ALA A 104 -26.72 -2.92 6.53
CA ALA A 104 -26.98 -2.98 5.08
C ALA A 104 -26.91 -1.60 4.41
N CYS A 105 -27.29 -0.54 5.13
CA CYS A 105 -27.19 0.84 4.66
C CYS A 105 -25.73 1.28 4.49
N ASP A 106 -24.86 0.98 5.46
CA ASP A 106 -23.43 1.32 5.38
C ASP A 106 -22.72 0.55 4.27
N VAL A 107 -23.09 -0.71 4.05
CA VAL A 107 -22.57 -1.52 2.93
C VAL A 107 -22.95 -0.87 1.60
N SER A 108 -24.23 -0.54 1.40
CA SER A 108 -24.70 0.09 0.16
C SER A 108 -24.07 1.45 -0.09
N ARG A 109 -23.89 2.29 0.95
CA ARG A 109 -23.22 3.59 0.83
C ARG A 109 -21.76 3.42 0.43
N LEU A 110 -21.04 2.51 1.09
CA LEU A 110 -19.63 2.29 0.80
C LEU A 110 -19.43 1.73 -0.62
N ASP A 111 -20.30 0.80 -1.06
CA ASP A 111 -20.27 0.26 -2.42
C ASP A 111 -20.50 1.36 -3.47
N GLY A 112 -21.44 2.28 -3.22
CA GLY A 112 -21.67 3.43 -4.07
C GLY A 112 -20.45 4.36 -4.16
N LEU A 113 -19.78 4.61 -3.04
CA LEU A 113 -18.55 5.41 -3.02
C LEU A 113 -17.39 4.71 -3.76
N PHE A 114 -17.25 3.39 -3.65
CA PHE A 114 -16.23 2.65 -4.41
C PHE A 114 -16.51 2.68 -5.91
N GLN A 115 -17.77 2.57 -6.32
CA GLN A 115 -18.16 2.69 -7.73
C GLN A 115 -17.86 4.08 -8.27
N ALA A 116 -18.21 5.14 -7.52
CA ALA A 116 -17.90 6.52 -7.91
C ALA A 116 -16.40 6.77 -8.03
N HIS A 117 -15.61 6.26 -7.07
CA HIS A 117 -14.15 6.34 -7.13
C HIS A 117 -13.58 5.62 -8.34
N ARG A 118 -13.98 4.36 -8.56
CA ARG A 118 -13.50 3.56 -9.70
C ARG A 118 -13.90 4.15 -11.05
N ALA A 119 -15.10 4.72 -11.16
CA ALA A 119 -15.56 5.38 -12.38
C ALA A 119 -14.74 6.64 -12.70
N LYS A 120 -14.24 7.34 -11.68
CA LYS A 120 -13.45 8.56 -11.86
C LYS A 120 -11.97 8.29 -12.15
N PHE A 121 -11.38 7.31 -11.48
CA PHE A 121 -9.92 7.12 -11.51
C PHE A 121 -9.45 5.83 -12.20
N SER A 122 -10.37 4.91 -12.53
CA SER A 122 -10.06 3.68 -13.26
C SER A 122 -9.06 2.73 -12.55
N PHE A 123 -8.93 2.85 -11.22
CA PHE A 123 -8.19 1.95 -10.34
C PHE A 123 -8.89 1.79 -8.98
N ASN A 124 -8.55 0.76 -8.18
CA ASN A 124 -9.21 0.53 -6.90
C ASN A 124 -8.69 1.49 -5.82
N PHE A 125 -9.58 1.87 -4.91
CA PHE A 125 -9.21 2.65 -3.72
C PHE A 125 -8.38 1.80 -2.74
N VAL A 126 -7.17 2.25 -2.46
CA VAL A 126 -6.28 1.65 -1.46
C VAL A 126 -6.26 2.50 -0.20
N LEU A 127 -6.36 1.86 0.96
CA LEU A 127 -6.25 2.51 2.26
C LEU A 127 -5.67 1.53 3.29
N SER A 128 -4.68 1.98 4.07
CA SER A 128 -4.16 1.21 5.21
C SER A 128 -5.18 1.22 6.34
N VAL A 129 -5.92 0.13 6.55
CA VAL A 129 -7.07 0.12 7.48
C VAL A 129 -6.73 -0.28 8.92
N LYS A 130 -5.47 -0.61 9.23
CA LYS A 130 -5.07 -0.96 10.60
C LYS A 130 -5.44 0.17 11.56
N ARG A 131 -6.32 -0.13 12.54
CA ARG A 131 -6.86 0.81 13.55
C ARG A 131 -7.78 1.91 13.01
N ARG A 132 -8.38 1.76 11.82
CA ARG A 132 -9.40 2.67 11.31
C ARG A 132 -10.80 2.11 11.53
N SER A 133 -11.78 2.97 11.82
CA SER A 133 -13.20 2.60 11.84
C SER A 133 -13.82 2.67 10.45
N ASN A 134 -15.00 2.07 10.28
CA ASN A 134 -15.77 2.14 9.03
C ASN A 134 -16.06 3.60 8.62
N GLU A 135 -16.40 4.46 9.58
CA GLU A 135 -16.66 5.89 9.35
C GLU A 135 -15.40 6.61 8.86
N GLN A 136 -14.23 6.27 9.41
CA GLN A 136 -12.95 6.84 8.95
C GLN A 136 -12.58 6.39 7.54
N VAL A 137 -12.94 5.16 7.15
CA VAL A 137 -12.77 4.68 5.76
C VAL A 137 -13.69 5.43 4.82
N MET A 138 -14.98 5.55 5.15
CA MET A 138 -15.95 6.31 4.34
C MET A 138 -15.53 7.77 4.18
N ALA A 139 -15.17 8.45 5.28
CA ALA A 139 -14.72 9.84 5.24
C ALA A 139 -13.44 10.02 4.41
N SER A 140 -12.51 9.06 4.46
CA SER A 140 -11.31 9.08 3.62
C SER A 140 -11.65 8.94 2.14
N LEU A 141 -12.57 8.04 1.80
CA LEU A 141 -13.03 7.81 0.43
C LEU A 141 -13.78 9.03 -0.12
N GLU A 142 -14.70 9.60 0.66
CA GLU A 142 -15.43 10.83 0.32
C GLU A 142 -14.49 12.01 0.05
N LYS A 143 -13.51 12.23 0.94
CA LYS A 143 -12.50 13.28 0.74
C LYS A 143 -11.71 13.05 -0.56
N ARG A 144 -11.30 11.81 -0.81
CA ARG A 144 -10.39 11.46 -1.92
C ARG A 144 -11.08 11.40 -3.28
N ILE A 145 -12.39 11.19 -3.35
CA ILE A 145 -13.17 11.34 -4.59
C ILE A 145 -13.06 12.77 -5.15
N ALA A 146 -12.85 13.78 -4.30
CA ALA A 146 -12.70 15.17 -4.72
C ALA A 146 -11.31 15.50 -5.33
N ASN A 147 -10.32 14.60 -5.22
CA ASN A 147 -8.98 14.80 -5.76
C ASN A 147 -8.99 14.86 -7.31
N ASP A 148 -7.97 15.48 -7.89
CA ASP A 148 -7.58 15.22 -9.27
C ASP A 148 -6.88 13.85 -9.40
N PHE A 149 -6.69 13.39 -10.64
CA PHE A 149 -6.12 12.07 -10.91
C PHE A 149 -4.72 11.90 -10.30
N GLU A 150 -3.83 12.87 -10.50
CA GLU A 150 -2.45 12.83 -10.01
C GLU A 150 -2.40 12.74 -8.48
N THR A 151 -3.13 13.61 -7.79
CA THR A 151 -3.21 13.65 -6.33
C THR A 151 -3.71 12.31 -5.79
N GLU A 152 -4.72 11.73 -6.44
CA GLU A 152 -5.27 10.44 -6.02
C GLU A 152 -4.35 9.26 -6.33
N PHE A 153 -3.65 9.30 -7.47
CA PHE A 153 -2.66 8.28 -7.82
C PHE A 153 -1.53 8.26 -6.79
N LEU A 154 -0.92 9.42 -6.48
CA LEU A 154 0.11 9.57 -5.45
C LEU A 154 -0.41 9.16 -4.06
N ALA A 155 -1.67 9.47 -3.75
CA ALA A 155 -2.31 9.02 -2.50
C ALA A 155 -2.39 7.50 -2.39
N ASN A 156 -2.73 6.79 -3.47
CA ASN A 156 -2.77 5.33 -3.49
C ASN A 156 -1.38 4.72 -3.32
N ILE A 157 -0.35 5.25 -4.00
CA ILE A 157 1.06 4.84 -3.80
C ILE A 157 1.42 4.94 -2.31
N MET A 158 1.06 6.04 -1.65
CA MET A 158 1.33 6.19 -0.21
C MET A 158 0.60 5.21 0.68
N GLN A 159 -0.65 4.89 0.37
CA GLN A 159 -1.35 3.85 1.13
C GLN A 159 -0.70 2.48 0.92
N ILE A 160 -0.24 2.16 -0.28
CA ILE A 160 0.47 0.90 -0.59
C ILE A 160 1.79 0.82 0.20
N LYS A 161 2.63 1.86 0.16
CA LYS A 161 3.89 1.90 0.95
C LYS A 161 3.62 1.78 2.46
N ARG A 162 2.56 2.45 2.96
CA ARG A 162 2.17 2.34 4.37
C ARG A 162 1.72 0.92 4.75
N ILE A 163 1.00 0.22 3.88
CA ILE A 163 0.64 -1.19 4.08
C ILE A 163 1.90 -2.05 4.14
N ALA A 164 2.83 -1.86 3.21
CA ALA A 164 4.11 -2.57 3.21
C ALA A 164 4.88 -2.35 4.53
N PHE A 165 5.03 -1.10 4.99
CA PHE A 165 5.67 -0.80 6.27
C PHE A 165 4.98 -1.50 7.45
N VAL A 166 3.65 -1.39 7.54
CA VAL A 166 2.84 -1.97 8.62
C VAL A 166 2.94 -3.50 8.66
N ARG A 167 3.13 -4.15 7.51
CA ARG A 167 3.35 -5.59 7.43
C ARG A 167 4.80 -5.95 7.72
N LEU A 168 5.76 -5.15 7.25
CA LEU A 168 7.18 -5.36 7.47
C LEU A 168 7.52 -5.43 8.97
N ILE A 169 6.96 -4.53 9.78
CA ILE A 169 7.15 -4.52 11.25
C ILE A 169 6.61 -5.78 11.95
N GLU A 170 5.77 -6.59 11.29
CA GLU A 170 5.28 -7.88 11.79
C GLU A 170 6.16 -9.05 11.33
N ILE A 171 7.05 -8.83 10.37
CA ILE A 171 7.92 -9.84 9.74
C ILE A 171 9.35 -9.74 10.27
N ILE A 172 9.87 -8.51 10.47
CA ILE A 172 11.22 -8.24 10.95
C ILE A 172 11.21 -7.46 12.27
N GLU A 173 12.26 -7.62 13.06
CA GLU A 173 12.48 -6.85 14.27
C GLU A 173 12.92 -5.43 13.92
N PHE A 174 12.22 -4.44 14.48
CA PHE A 174 12.61 -3.04 14.42
C PHE A 174 12.93 -2.56 15.83
N THR A 175 14.07 -1.91 16.01
CA THR A 175 14.40 -1.15 17.22
C THR A 175 13.52 0.10 17.32
N ASP A 176 13.44 0.69 18.51
CA ASP A 176 12.66 1.92 18.71
C ASP A 176 13.24 3.08 17.88
N ASP A 177 14.58 3.22 17.83
CA ASP A 177 15.27 4.20 17.00
C ASP A 177 14.93 4.06 15.50
N GLU A 178 14.96 2.84 14.97
CA GLU A 178 14.58 2.58 13.56
C GLU A 178 13.12 2.95 13.28
N ARG A 179 12.21 2.75 14.24
CA ARG A 179 10.80 3.15 14.12
C ARG A 179 10.64 4.66 14.15
N GLU A 180 11.45 5.37 14.93
CA GLU A 180 11.40 6.82 15.04
C GLU A 180 11.93 7.52 13.80
N ARG A 181 12.95 6.95 13.15
CA ARG A 181 13.50 7.44 11.87
C ARG A 181 12.59 7.19 10.67
N CYS A 182 11.55 6.38 10.80
CA CYS A 182 10.66 6.02 9.69
C CYS A 182 9.64 7.14 9.37
N CYS A 183 9.69 7.67 8.15
CA CYS A 183 8.79 8.72 7.64
C CYS A 183 7.29 8.32 7.62
N PHE A 184 6.97 7.02 7.62
CA PHE A 184 5.56 6.59 7.65
C PHE A 184 4.88 6.76 9.02
N LYS A 185 5.59 7.29 10.03
CA LYS A 185 5.09 7.50 11.39
C LYS A 185 3.99 8.56 11.47
N TYR A 186 4.02 9.61 10.63
CA TYR A 186 3.14 10.77 10.80
C TYR A 186 2.14 10.96 9.63
N PRO A 187 0.84 11.17 9.93
CA PRO A 187 -0.17 11.50 8.91
C PRO A 187 0.14 12.79 8.12
N ASP A 188 0.80 13.77 8.73
CA ASP A 188 1.07 15.08 8.11
C ASP A 188 2.19 15.04 7.05
N GLU A 189 2.95 13.93 7.00
CA GLU A 189 3.91 13.69 5.91
C GLU A 189 3.22 13.31 4.60
N TYR A 190 1.93 12.97 4.64
CA TYR A 190 1.10 12.70 3.47
C TYR A 190 1.04 13.87 2.49
N GLU A 191 0.72 15.07 2.99
CA GLU A 191 0.58 16.25 2.12
C GLU A 191 1.95 16.72 1.62
N ARG A 192 2.98 16.63 2.47
CA ARG A 192 4.37 16.94 2.08
C ARG A 192 4.92 15.99 1.03
N TYR A 193 4.64 14.69 1.16
CA TYR A 193 5.04 13.69 0.18
C TYR A 193 4.39 13.95 -1.18
N ILE A 194 3.06 14.16 -1.19
CA ILE A 194 2.32 14.43 -2.44
C ILE A 194 2.84 15.72 -3.08
N GLN A 195 2.99 16.81 -2.32
CA GLN A 195 3.52 18.07 -2.83
C GLN A 195 4.95 17.95 -3.37
N GLY A 196 5.81 17.19 -2.69
CA GLY A 196 7.19 16.94 -3.11
C GLY A 196 7.28 16.11 -4.39
N LYS A 197 6.43 15.09 -4.50
CA LYS A 197 6.40 14.15 -5.64
C LYS A 197 5.63 14.65 -6.85
N ARG A 198 4.81 15.71 -6.73
CA ARG A 198 4.04 16.27 -7.84
C ARG A 198 4.94 16.70 -9.02
N LYS A 199 6.07 17.34 -8.72
CA LYS A 199 7.05 17.73 -9.76
C LYS A 199 7.70 16.53 -10.45
N GLU A 200 7.93 15.46 -9.69
CA GLU A 200 8.48 14.21 -10.23
C GLU A 200 7.43 13.49 -11.06
N PHE A 201 6.18 13.45 -10.61
CA PHE A 201 5.05 12.86 -11.33
C PHE A 201 4.81 13.56 -12.67
N GLU A 202 4.79 14.90 -12.72
CA GLU A 202 4.69 15.63 -13.99
C GLU A 202 5.85 15.28 -14.95
N SER A 203 7.06 15.06 -14.41
CA SER A 203 8.25 14.73 -15.21
C SER A 203 8.34 13.27 -15.66
N GLU A 204 7.88 12.33 -14.83
CA GLU A 204 7.97 10.88 -15.04
C GLU A 204 6.71 10.33 -15.72
N PHE A 205 5.54 10.91 -15.41
CA PHE A 205 4.22 10.38 -15.78
C PHE A 205 3.33 11.37 -16.53
N GLY A 206 3.67 12.67 -16.55
CA GLY A 206 2.86 13.73 -17.18
C GLY A 206 2.42 13.45 -18.63
N PRO A 207 3.30 12.97 -19.54
CA PRO A 207 2.90 12.64 -20.91
C PRO A 207 1.97 11.41 -21.02
N GLN A 208 2.04 10.48 -20.06
CA GLN A 208 1.29 9.22 -20.08
C GLN A 208 -0.07 9.35 -19.39
N ALA A 209 -0.18 10.19 -18.36
CA ALA A 209 -1.43 10.49 -17.67
C ALA A 209 -2.45 11.19 -18.58
N GLN A 210 -1.98 12.03 -19.53
CA GLN A 210 -2.84 12.72 -20.50
C GLN A 210 -3.44 11.81 -21.58
N GLN A 211 -2.86 10.63 -21.83
CA GLN A 211 -3.37 9.67 -22.81
C GLN A 211 -4.43 8.72 -22.23
N GLY A 212 -4.54 8.63 -20.89
CA GLY A 212 -5.53 7.80 -20.21
C GLY A 212 -6.89 8.46 -19.99
N GLU A 213 -7.07 9.72 -20.39
CA GLU A 213 -8.34 10.47 -20.30
C GLU A 213 -9.21 10.36 -21.57
N GLU A 214 -8.72 9.76 -22.66
CA GLU A 214 -9.39 9.79 -23.99
C GLU A 214 -10.08 8.49 -24.45
N ASP A 215 -10.14 7.42 -23.65
CA ASP A 215 -10.84 6.16 -24.03
C ASP A 215 -12.19 5.94 -23.33
#